data_AF-A0A7C2PRP7-F1
#
_entry.id   AF-A0A7C2PRP7-F1
#
_cell.length_a   1.000
_cell.length_b   1.000
_cell.length_c   1.000
_cell.angle_alpha   90.00
_cell.angle_beta   90.00
_cell.angle_gamma   90.00
#
_symmetry.space_group_name_H-M   'P 1'
#
loop_
_entity.id
_entity.type
_entity.pdbx_description
1 polymer ?
#
loop_
_entity_poly.entity_id
_entity_poly.type
_entity_poly.pdbx_seq_one_letter_code
_entity_poly.pdbx_strand_id
1 'polypeptide(L)'
;MHESGRRALALWCVLLGGAVALDTTAAANPAAIAKRSACEARPAPPRVILISVDGLRPDAITQQTAPNIAALQAAGVRAATALNDLPSATLPNHASMLTGLTAELHGLLLNVDLPGTIPQTTLFEYAAAAGLRTAFFASKTKLAFLAKPGASEVVETEHEPQATVELLLPEICPEGPDLIFLHLAEPDSTGHREGWMSPAYLAAVAEMDALIGRIVAALDGETSRDTYILLTADHGGEGLNHFLNIPEDRRIPWIVRGPRVPAGAVLNEVVSTVDTTATVLWLLGVDVPKGLSGRARTAIRDQTGAAVDVQSVMPPVGLPCVILMVPGLLLAMRVRPDRPRPGGPAAGCTAEPATAP
;
A
#
# COMPACT_ATOMS: atom_id res chain seq x y z
N MET A 1 84.00 -6.13 -10.00
CA MET A 1 83.45 -4.77 -10.03
C MET A 1 82.13 -4.78 -9.28
N HIS A 2 82.01 -3.92 -8.25
CA HIS A 2 80.82 -3.52 -7.48
C HIS A 2 80.01 -4.64 -6.81
N GLU A 3 80.01 -4.83 -5.48
CA GLU A 3 79.82 -3.92 -4.33
C GLU A 3 78.44 -3.25 -4.29
N SER A 4 77.62 -3.66 -3.30
CA SER A 4 76.54 -2.95 -2.57
C SER A 4 75.36 -3.92 -2.26
N GLY A 5 74.82 -4.07 -1.04
CA GLY A 5 75.15 -3.57 0.29
C GLY A 5 74.08 -4.06 1.29
N ARG A 6 74.49 -4.28 2.56
CA ARG A 6 73.80 -3.93 3.84
C ARG A 6 72.33 -4.40 4.03
N ARG A 7 71.87 -5.03 5.11
CA ARG A 7 72.26 -5.21 6.52
C ARG A 7 71.27 -6.25 7.10
N ALA A 8 71.71 -7.20 7.92
CA ALA A 8 70.82 -7.99 8.78
C ALA A 8 71.34 -7.88 10.23
N LEU A 9 70.54 -7.27 11.11
CA LEU A 9 70.79 -7.26 12.55
C LEU A 9 70.22 -8.53 13.17
N ALA A 10 71.09 -9.24 13.88
CA ALA A 10 70.79 -10.43 14.66
C ALA A 10 70.02 -10.06 15.94
N LEU A 11 68.94 -10.80 16.20
CA LEU A 11 68.17 -10.75 17.44
C LEU A 11 68.75 -11.78 18.43
N TRP A 12 68.92 -11.36 19.67
CA TRP A 12 69.51 -12.12 20.77
C TRP A 12 68.61 -13.27 21.23
N CYS A 13 69.21 -14.46 21.39
CA CYS A 13 68.65 -15.59 22.11
C CYS A 13 68.91 -15.47 23.61
N VAL A 14 67.87 -15.58 24.44
CA VAL A 14 68.00 -15.96 25.85
C VAL A 14 67.10 -17.17 26.08
N LEU A 15 67.74 -18.29 26.42
CA LEU A 15 67.14 -19.55 26.86
C LEU A 15 66.90 -19.48 28.36
N LEU A 16 65.68 -19.77 28.82
CA LEU A 16 65.41 -20.25 30.17
C LEU A 16 64.40 -21.40 30.08
N GLY A 17 64.86 -22.58 30.50
CA GLY A 17 64.09 -23.81 30.53
C GLY A 17 63.09 -23.86 31.69
N GLY A 18 62.02 -24.61 31.48
CA GLY A 18 61.08 -25.04 32.51
C GLY A 18 60.26 -26.21 31.97
N ALA A 19 60.42 -27.38 32.59
CA ALA A 19 59.71 -28.60 32.26
C ALA A 19 58.20 -28.43 32.47
N VAL A 20 57.39 -28.76 31.47
CA VAL A 20 55.93 -28.82 31.59
C VAL A 20 55.56 -30.27 31.94
N ALA A 21 55.07 -30.47 33.16
CA ALA A 21 54.36 -31.68 33.53
C ALA A 21 52.97 -31.66 32.87
N LEU A 22 52.64 -32.71 32.12
CA LEU A 22 51.31 -32.94 31.57
C LEU A 22 50.41 -33.44 32.70
N ASP A 23 49.59 -32.56 33.25
CA ASP A 23 48.53 -32.95 34.17
C ASP A 23 47.28 -33.34 33.36
N THR A 24 47.16 -34.63 33.09
CA THR A 24 45.94 -35.25 32.60
C THR A 24 45.01 -35.45 33.79
N THR A 25 44.02 -34.58 33.98
CA THR A 25 42.64 -34.89 34.44
C THR A 25 41.88 -33.62 34.84
N ALA A 26 41.13 -33.04 33.89
CA ALA A 26 40.00 -32.17 34.22
C ALA A 26 38.84 -32.54 33.30
N ALA A 27 38.17 -33.66 33.63
CA ALA A 27 36.86 -33.96 33.08
C ALA A 27 35.90 -32.85 33.52
N ALA A 28 35.41 -32.08 32.55
CA ALA A 28 34.40 -31.06 32.79
C ALA A 28 33.15 -31.70 33.41
N ASN A 29 32.74 -31.19 34.57
CA ASN A 29 31.56 -31.62 35.30
C ASN A 29 30.29 -31.35 34.47
N PRO A 30 29.52 -32.37 34.02
CA PRO A 30 28.35 -32.17 33.17
C PRO A 30 27.13 -31.55 33.89
N ALA A 31 27.23 -31.27 35.20
CA ALA A 31 26.15 -30.68 35.99
C ALA A 31 26.14 -29.14 36.05
N ALA A 32 27.02 -28.45 35.33
CA ALA A 32 27.10 -26.98 35.31
C ALA A 32 26.60 -26.34 33.99
N ILE A 33 25.78 -27.05 33.21
CA ILE A 33 24.95 -26.41 32.18
C ILE A 33 23.73 -25.86 32.90
N ALA A 34 23.92 -24.67 33.49
CA ALA A 34 22.85 -23.89 34.07
C ALA A 34 21.70 -23.76 33.06
N LYS A 35 20.48 -24.07 33.53
CA LYS A 35 19.21 -23.72 32.91
C LYS A 35 19.31 -22.29 32.37
N ARG A 36 19.56 -22.14 31.07
CA ARG A 36 19.11 -20.96 30.35
C ARG A 36 17.61 -21.02 30.46
N SER A 37 17.05 -20.20 31.34
CA SER A 37 15.64 -19.83 31.27
C SER A 37 15.36 -19.59 29.79
N ALA A 38 14.48 -20.39 29.20
CA ALA A 38 13.92 -20.05 27.91
C ALA A 38 13.33 -18.66 28.10
N CYS A 39 14.03 -17.64 27.59
CA CYS A 39 13.39 -16.38 27.30
C CYS A 39 12.26 -16.82 26.36
N GLU A 40 11.01 -16.71 26.80
CA GLU A 40 9.88 -16.94 25.92
C GLU A 40 10.15 -16.13 24.66
N ALA A 41 10.35 -16.82 23.54
CA ALA A 41 10.49 -16.17 22.26
C ALA A 41 9.19 -15.40 22.05
N ARG A 42 9.19 -14.09 22.34
CA ARG A 42 8.06 -13.23 22.03
C ARG A 42 7.78 -13.44 20.55
N PRO A 43 6.56 -13.84 20.15
CA PRO A 43 6.24 -14.00 18.75
C PRO A 43 6.62 -12.71 18.02
N ALA A 44 7.30 -12.84 16.88
CA ALA A 44 7.58 -11.69 16.02
C ALA A 44 6.25 -10.96 15.74
N PRO A 45 6.25 -9.62 15.67
CA PRO A 45 5.04 -8.88 15.34
C PRO A 45 4.45 -9.40 14.00
N PRO A 46 3.12 -9.45 13.86
CA PRO A 46 2.50 -9.81 12.60
C PRO A 46 2.97 -8.88 11.48
N ARG A 47 3.08 -9.41 10.27
CA ARG A 47 3.43 -8.65 9.06
C ARG A 47 2.18 -8.44 8.22
N VAL A 48 2.03 -7.28 7.59
CA VAL A 48 0.99 -7.04 6.57
C VAL A 48 1.64 -6.55 5.28
N ILE A 49 1.32 -7.21 4.17
CA ILE A 49 1.59 -6.74 2.81
C ILE A 49 0.26 -6.25 2.23
N LEU A 50 0.09 -4.93 2.15
CA LEU A 50 -1.04 -4.26 1.51
C LEU A 50 -0.73 -4.01 0.04
N ILE A 51 -1.43 -4.69 -0.85
CA ILE A 51 -1.25 -4.62 -2.31
C ILE A 51 -2.43 -3.86 -2.91
N SER A 52 -2.16 -2.75 -3.59
CA SER A 52 -3.10 -2.01 -4.42
C SER A 52 -2.78 -2.23 -5.90
N VAL A 53 -3.71 -2.82 -6.65
CA VAL A 53 -3.61 -2.99 -8.11
C VAL A 53 -4.50 -1.95 -8.76
N ASP A 54 -3.89 -0.91 -9.33
CA ASP A 54 -4.57 0.30 -9.79
C ASP A 54 -5.57 0.01 -10.90
N GLY A 55 -6.81 0.48 -10.73
CA GLY A 55 -7.88 0.28 -11.70
C GLY A 55 -8.38 -1.17 -11.86
N LEU A 56 -7.99 -2.10 -10.99
CA LEU A 56 -8.40 -3.50 -11.07
C LEU A 56 -9.88 -3.69 -10.68
N ARG A 57 -10.71 -4.02 -11.68
CA ARG A 57 -12.09 -4.45 -11.45
C ARG A 57 -12.19 -5.86 -10.85
N PRO A 58 -13.10 -6.12 -9.89
CA PRO A 58 -13.33 -7.46 -9.33
C PRO A 58 -13.72 -8.52 -10.35
N ASP A 59 -14.49 -8.16 -11.37
CA ASP A 59 -15.00 -9.08 -12.38
C ASP A 59 -13.96 -9.47 -13.45
N ALA A 60 -12.77 -8.85 -13.42
CA ALA A 60 -11.61 -9.30 -14.18
C ALA A 60 -10.88 -10.48 -13.51
N ILE A 61 -11.16 -10.74 -12.21
CA ILE A 61 -10.50 -11.80 -11.45
C ILE A 61 -11.21 -13.13 -11.71
N THR A 62 -10.67 -13.92 -12.63
CA THR A 62 -11.18 -15.26 -12.96
C THR A 62 -10.03 -16.27 -12.91
N GLN A 63 -10.36 -17.57 -12.88
CA GLN A 63 -9.34 -18.63 -12.98
C GLN A 63 -8.56 -18.59 -14.30
N GLN A 64 -9.12 -17.98 -15.35
CA GLN A 64 -8.51 -17.86 -16.66
C GLN A 64 -7.62 -16.63 -16.78
N THR A 65 -8.04 -15.51 -16.20
CA THR A 65 -7.36 -14.22 -16.33
C THR A 65 -6.38 -13.98 -15.19
N ALA A 66 -6.75 -14.31 -13.96
CA ALA A 66 -5.97 -14.02 -12.76
C ALA A 66 -5.97 -15.22 -11.76
N PRO A 67 -5.36 -16.36 -12.14
CA PRO A 67 -5.37 -17.56 -11.32
C PRO A 67 -4.70 -17.40 -9.95
N ASN A 68 -3.65 -16.60 -9.80
CA ASN A 68 -2.98 -16.39 -8.52
C ASN A 68 -3.84 -15.56 -7.54
N ILE A 69 -4.48 -14.49 -8.02
CA ILE A 69 -5.41 -13.70 -7.22
C ILE A 69 -6.65 -14.53 -6.89
N ALA A 70 -7.15 -15.33 -7.83
CA ALA A 70 -8.27 -16.24 -7.57
C ALA A 70 -7.90 -17.32 -6.53
N ALA A 71 -6.66 -17.83 -6.55
CA ALA A 71 -6.14 -18.71 -5.51
C ALA A 71 -6.03 -17.98 -4.15
N LEU A 72 -5.64 -16.69 -4.14
CA LEU A 72 -5.63 -15.87 -2.93
C LEU A 72 -7.04 -15.73 -2.33
N GLN A 73 -8.07 -15.54 -3.17
CA GLN A 73 -9.48 -15.54 -2.74
C GLN A 73 -9.87 -16.88 -2.12
N ALA A 74 -9.50 -18.00 -2.75
CA ALA A 74 -9.80 -19.34 -2.25
C ALA A 74 -9.04 -19.68 -0.95
N ALA A 75 -7.85 -19.09 -0.75
CA ALA A 75 -7.03 -19.31 0.43
C ALA A 75 -7.34 -18.34 1.59
N GLY A 76 -8.27 -17.40 1.42
CA GLY A 76 -8.58 -16.38 2.42
C GLY A 76 -10.05 -15.97 2.44
N VAL A 77 -10.29 -14.74 2.88
CA VAL A 77 -11.60 -14.10 2.91
C VAL A 77 -11.64 -13.00 1.86
N ARG A 78 -12.69 -12.96 1.04
CA ARG A 78 -12.98 -11.82 0.16
C ARG A 78 -14.24 -11.10 0.61
N ALA A 79 -14.31 -9.79 0.43
CA ALA A 79 -15.56 -9.06 0.58
C ALA A 79 -16.57 -9.49 -0.51
N ALA A 80 -17.85 -9.64 -0.13
CA ALA A 80 -18.93 -9.77 -1.11
C ALA A 80 -19.11 -8.49 -1.91
N THR A 81 -18.90 -7.34 -1.26
CA THR A 81 -18.93 -6.01 -1.87
C THR A 81 -17.89 -5.14 -1.18
N ALA A 82 -16.95 -4.60 -1.96
CA ALA A 82 -16.05 -3.54 -1.53
C ALA A 82 -16.17 -2.36 -2.49
N LEU A 83 -16.22 -1.16 -1.93
CA LEU A 83 -16.44 0.09 -2.66
C LEU A 83 -15.32 1.08 -2.38
N ASN A 84 -14.90 1.78 -3.43
CA ASN A 84 -14.09 2.98 -3.28
C ASN A 84 -14.92 4.16 -2.74
N ASP A 85 -14.23 5.26 -2.46
CA ASP A 85 -14.82 6.57 -2.20
C ASP A 85 -14.89 7.41 -3.50
N LEU A 86 -15.68 8.48 -3.47
CA LEU A 86 -15.84 9.40 -4.59
C LEU A 86 -14.93 10.63 -4.44
N PRO A 87 -14.33 11.14 -5.53
CA PRO A 87 -14.42 10.61 -6.90
C PRO A 87 -13.62 9.32 -7.09
N SER A 88 -14.09 8.45 -7.99
CA SER A 88 -13.43 7.17 -8.35
C SER A 88 -12.12 7.41 -9.09
N ALA A 89 -11.12 7.95 -8.41
CA ALA A 89 -9.83 8.30 -8.99
C ALA A 89 -8.66 7.91 -8.09
N THR A 90 -7.49 7.75 -8.71
CA THR A 90 -6.30 7.17 -8.07
C THR A 90 -5.88 7.86 -6.77
N LEU A 91 -5.48 9.14 -6.83
CA LEU A 91 -4.95 9.83 -5.65
C LEU A 91 -5.99 9.97 -4.52
N PRO A 92 -7.25 10.38 -4.77
CA PRO A 92 -8.29 10.41 -3.75
C PRO A 92 -8.47 9.08 -3.02
N ASN A 93 -8.56 7.97 -3.76
CA ASN A 93 -8.82 6.67 -3.17
C ASN A 93 -7.60 6.05 -2.48
N HIS A 94 -6.39 6.26 -2.98
CA HIS A 94 -5.18 5.88 -2.26
C HIS A 94 -5.00 6.67 -0.97
N ALA A 95 -5.33 7.97 -0.97
CA ALA A 95 -5.35 8.77 0.25
C ALA A 95 -6.42 8.26 1.24
N SER A 96 -7.62 7.95 0.76
CA SER A 96 -8.67 7.36 1.59
C SER A 96 -8.25 6.01 2.18
N MET A 97 -7.64 5.15 1.37
CA MET A 97 -7.13 3.83 1.77
C MET A 97 -6.08 3.92 2.87
N LEU A 98 -5.11 4.85 2.73
CA LEU A 98 -3.95 4.97 3.60
C LEU A 98 -4.14 5.93 4.79
N THR A 99 -5.15 6.78 4.78
CA THR A 99 -5.51 7.61 5.95
C THR A 99 -6.67 7.03 6.74
N GLY A 100 -7.51 6.19 6.13
CA GLY A 100 -8.77 5.74 6.70
C GLY A 100 -9.85 6.82 6.77
N LEU A 101 -9.67 7.93 6.05
CA LEU A 101 -10.60 9.07 5.97
C LEU A 101 -11.27 9.11 4.60
N THR A 102 -12.47 9.68 4.50
CA THR A 102 -13.10 9.93 3.19
C THR A 102 -12.38 11.05 2.43
N ALA A 103 -12.62 11.11 1.12
CA ALA A 103 -12.13 12.16 0.23
C ALA A 103 -12.53 13.57 0.70
N GLU A 104 -13.74 13.70 1.25
CA GLU A 104 -14.22 14.92 1.89
C GLU A 104 -13.35 15.36 3.08
N LEU A 105 -12.89 14.41 3.91
CA LEU A 105 -12.17 14.70 5.14
C LEU A 105 -10.66 14.88 4.93
N HIS A 106 -10.03 14.12 4.03
CA HIS A 106 -8.63 14.35 3.69
C HIS A 106 -8.45 15.45 2.63
N GLY A 107 -9.50 15.82 1.91
CA GLY A 107 -9.54 16.98 1.01
C GLY A 107 -8.83 16.80 -0.34
N LEU A 108 -8.34 15.59 -0.65
CA LEU A 108 -7.71 15.29 -1.93
C LEU A 108 -8.78 14.79 -2.90
N LEU A 109 -9.37 15.71 -3.66
CA LEU A 109 -10.44 15.42 -4.63
C LEU A 109 -9.95 15.33 -6.07
N LEU A 110 -8.73 15.79 -6.36
CA LEU A 110 -8.17 15.84 -7.70
C LEU A 110 -7.04 14.81 -7.85
N ASN A 111 -6.90 14.24 -9.05
CA ASN A 111 -5.84 13.29 -9.39
C ASN A 111 -4.65 14.01 -10.02
N VAL A 112 -3.94 14.82 -9.22
CA VAL A 112 -2.83 15.68 -9.67
C VAL A 112 -1.57 15.41 -8.86
N ASP A 113 -0.41 15.71 -9.44
CA ASP A 113 0.86 15.65 -8.71
C ASP A 113 0.92 16.78 -7.69
N LEU A 114 1.15 16.42 -6.42
CA LEU A 114 1.22 17.37 -5.31
C LEU A 114 2.62 17.37 -4.69
N PRO A 115 3.25 18.54 -4.48
CA PRO A 115 4.47 18.63 -3.71
C PRO A 115 4.16 18.47 -2.21
N GLY A 116 5.08 17.91 -1.42
CA GLY A 116 5.02 17.93 0.04
C GLY A 116 4.55 16.64 0.69
N THR A 117 3.68 16.75 1.71
CA THR A 117 3.05 15.61 2.44
C THR A 117 1.57 15.85 2.62
N ILE A 118 0.82 14.77 2.77
CA ILE A 118 -0.54 14.86 3.26
C ILE A 118 -0.50 15.34 4.72
N PRO A 119 -1.36 16.27 5.16
CA PRO A 119 -1.35 16.75 6.54
C PRO A 119 -2.03 15.76 7.52
N GLN A 120 -2.86 14.85 7.00
CA GLN A 120 -3.51 13.81 7.80
C GLN A 120 -2.54 12.68 8.13
N THR A 121 -2.68 12.11 9.33
CA THR A 121 -1.90 10.95 9.75
C THR A 121 -2.21 9.75 8.87
N THR A 122 -1.18 9.09 8.38
CA THR A 122 -1.28 7.91 7.52
C THR A 122 -1.11 6.61 8.32
N LEU A 123 -1.49 5.49 7.71
CA LEU A 123 -1.24 4.13 8.17
C LEU A 123 0.24 3.93 8.57
N PHE A 124 1.16 4.55 7.82
CA PHE A 124 2.59 4.48 8.06
C PHE A 124 3.00 5.14 9.36
N GLU A 125 2.45 6.32 9.67
CA GLU A 125 2.76 7.02 10.92
C GLU A 125 2.22 6.28 12.14
N TYR A 126 1.01 5.71 12.03
CA TYR A 126 0.47 4.86 13.09
C TYR A 126 1.33 3.61 13.33
N ALA A 127 1.76 2.93 12.27
CA ALA A 127 2.63 1.76 12.37
C ALA A 127 4.01 2.13 12.95
N ALA A 128 4.64 3.19 12.45
CA ALA A 128 5.94 3.67 12.94
C ALA A 128 5.88 4.13 14.41
N ALA A 129 4.80 4.80 14.82
CA ALA A 129 4.59 5.20 16.21
C ALA A 129 4.44 3.99 17.16
N ALA A 130 3.98 2.84 16.65
CA ALA A 130 3.94 1.57 17.36
C ALA A 130 5.29 0.81 17.35
N GLY A 131 6.34 1.40 16.76
CA GLY A 131 7.69 0.81 16.66
C GLY A 131 7.84 -0.23 15.56
N LEU A 132 6.91 -0.28 14.60
CA LEU A 132 6.97 -1.20 13.46
C LEU A 132 7.84 -0.65 12.34
N ARG A 133 8.53 -1.55 11.63
CA ARG A 133 9.24 -1.20 10.40
C ARG A 133 8.28 -1.19 9.23
N THR A 134 8.45 -0.22 8.34
CA THR A 134 7.48 0.06 7.29
C THR A 134 8.19 0.30 5.96
N ALA A 135 7.61 -0.15 4.85
CA ALA A 135 8.13 0.12 3.51
C ALA A 135 7.00 0.44 2.52
N PHE A 136 7.30 1.36 1.61
CA PHE A 136 6.36 1.87 0.61
C PHE A 136 6.94 1.65 -0.78
N PHE A 137 6.29 0.84 -1.60
CA PHE A 137 6.65 0.56 -2.97
C PHE A 137 5.54 1.02 -3.89
N ALA A 138 5.82 1.91 -4.85
CA ALA A 138 4.81 2.36 -5.80
C ALA A 138 5.36 2.54 -7.21
N SER A 139 4.62 2.04 -8.19
CA SER A 139 4.87 2.27 -9.63
C SER A 139 4.18 3.52 -10.21
N LYS A 140 3.73 4.46 -9.36
CA LYS A 140 3.27 5.81 -9.72
C LYS A 140 3.90 6.79 -8.72
N THR A 141 4.83 7.62 -9.17
CA THR A 141 5.61 8.54 -8.30
C THR A 141 4.72 9.51 -7.51
N LYS A 142 3.56 9.91 -8.05
CA LYS A 142 2.61 10.81 -7.37
C LYS A 142 2.09 10.30 -6.02
N LEU A 143 2.18 8.99 -5.76
CA LEU A 143 1.73 8.39 -4.50
C LEU A 143 2.77 8.52 -3.37
N ALA A 144 4.02 8.86 -3.68
CA ALA A 144 5.11 9.15 -2.74
C ALA A 144 4.68 10.01 -1.54
N PHE A 145 3.82 10.98 -1.84
CA PHE A 145 3.28 11.95 -0.91
C PHE A 145 2.55 11.32 0.29
N LEU A 146 2.05 10.08 0.14
CA LEU A 146 1.32 9.31 1.15
C LEU A 146 2.22 8.48 2.09
N ALA A 147 3.52 8.38 1.82
CA ALA A 147 4.45 7.57 2.62
C ALA A 147 5.00 8.29 3.89
N LYS A 148 4.75 9.60 4.02
CA LYS A 148 5.45 10.54 4.94
C LYS A 148 5.13 10.35 6.43
N PRO A 149 6.01 10.82 7.34
CA PRO A 149 7.38 10.32 7.57
C PRO A 149 7.41 8.89 8.14
N GLY A 150 6.27 8.18 8.14
CA GLY A 150 6.15 6.87 8.77
C GLY A 150 6.76 5.72 7.98
N ALA A 151 7.02 5.85 6.68
CA ALA A 151 7.71 4.82 5.89
C ALA A 151 9.23 4.85 6.15
N SER A 152 9.80 3.70 6.54
CA SER A 152 11.24 3.55 6.75
C SER A 152 12.00 3.45 5.43
N GLU A 153 11.33 2.98 4.40
CA GLU A 153 11.82 2.86 3.03
C GLU A 153 10.73 3.30 2.05
N VAL A 154 11.13 4.04 1.01
CA VAL A 154 10.25 4.48 -0.07
C VAL A 154 10.96 4.18 -1.39
N VAL A 155 10.33 3.34 -2.21
CA VAL A 155 10.78 2.97 -3.53
C VAL A 155 9.70 3.35 -4.54
N GLU A 156 10.09 4.17 -5.51
CA GLU A 156 9.21 4.65 -6.55
C GLU A 156 9.77 4.27 -7.92
N THR A 157 8.92 3.69 -8.73
CA THR A 157 9.11 3.56 -10.17
C THR A 157 7.96 4.28 -10.88
N GLU A 158 8.06 4.52 -12.17
CA GLU A 158 6.99 5.16 -12.94
C GLU A 158 6.55 4.22 -14.07
N HIS A 159 5.34 3.67 -13.97
CA HIS A 159 4.79 2.70 -14.91
C HIS A 159 5.64 1.42 -15.11
N GLU A 160 6.42 1.02 -14.10
CA GLU A 160 7.28 -0.18 -14.14
C GLU A 160 6.92 -1.17 -13.01
N PRO A 161 5.73 -1.79 -13.02
CA PRO A 161 5.28 -2.69 -11.94
C PRO A 161 6.21 -3.88 -11.73
N GLN A 162 6.80 -4.43 -12.80
CA GLN A 162 7.75 -5.53 -12.69
C GLN A 162 9.02 -5.12 -11.94
N ALA A 163 9.59 -3.95 -12.26
CA ALA A 163 10.77 -3.45 -11.55
C ALA A 163 10.45 -3.18 -10.06
N THR A 164 9.27 -2.64 -9.76
CA THR A 164 8.80 -2.45 -8.38
C THR A 164 8.78 -3.78 -7.61
N VAL A 165 8.27 -4.85 -8.23
CA VAL A 165 8.22 -6.17 -7.58
C VAL A 165 9.60 -6.79 -7.44
N GLU A 166 10.52 -6.63 -8.40
CA GLU A 166 11.92 -7.09 -8.23
C GLU A 166 12.60 -6.42 -7.03
N LEU A 167 12.33 -5.14 -6.80
CA LEU A 167 12.87 -4.40 -5.65
C LEU A 167 12.21 -4.79 -4.32
N LEU A 168 10.94 -5.18 -4.35
CA LEU A 168 10.19 -5.64 -3.18
C LEU A 168 10.62 -7.04 -2.70
N LEU A 169 10.89 -7.97 -3.62
CA LEU A 169 11.12 -9.39 -3.28
C LEU A 169 12.21 -9.61 -2.20
N PRO A 170 13.37 -8.91 -2.21
CA PRO A 170 14.36 -9.02 -1.14
C PRO A 170 13.88 -8.58 0.25
N GLU A 171 12.92 -7.66 0.34
CA GLU A 171 12.34 -7.20 1.61
C GLU A 171 11.37 -8.24 2.20
N ILE A 172 10.95 -9.24 1.43
CA ILE A 172 10.17 -10.39 1.91
C ILE A 172 11.12 -11.42 2.55
N CYS A 173 11.68 -11.05 3.70
CA CYS A 173 12.57 -11.89 4.50
C CYS A 173 12.18 -11.84 6.00
N PRO A 174 12.65 -12.76 6.87
CA PRO A 174 12.30 -12.75 8.29
C PRO A 174 12.69 -11.47 9.02
N GLU A 175 13.68 -10.71 8.54
CA GLU A 175 14.13 -9.44 9.12
C GLU A 175 13.54 -8.22 8.39
N GLY A 176 12.72 -8.41 7.35
CA GLY A 176 12.11 -7.33 6.58
C GLY A 176 11.05 -6.51 7.32
N PRO A 177 10.45 -5.51 6.67
CA PRO A 177 9.44 -4.62 7.27
C PRO A 177 8.22 -5.38 7.81
N ASP A 178 7.56 -4.82 8.82
CA ASP A 178 6.32 -5.36 9.40
C ASP A 178 5.08 -4.88 8.63
N LEU A 179 5.14 -3.70 8.02
CA LEU A 179 4.13 -3.21 7.07
C LEU A 179 4.79 -2.91 5.73
N ILE A 180 4.25 -3.48 4.65
CA ILE A 180 4.65 -3.17 3.29
C ILE A 180 3.41 -2.71 2.53
N PHE A 181 3.47 -1.54 1.90
CA PHE A 181 2.52 -1.15 0.85
C PHE A 181 3.15 -1.37 -0.51
N LEU A 182 2.41 -1.99 -1.42
CA LEU A 182 2.78 -2.16 -2.81
C LEU A 182 1.67 -1.61 -3.70
N HIS A 183 2.01 -0.67 -4.56
CA HIS A 183 1.15 -0.18 -5.63
C HIS A 183 1.67 -0.60 -7.01
N LEU A 184 0.78 -1.23 -7.80
CA LEU A 184 1.00 -1.63 -9.18
C LEU A 184 0.13 -0.78 -10.13
N ALA A 185 0.76 -0.07 -11.06
CA ALA A 185 0.14 0.96 -11.92
C ALA A 185 -0.69 0.42 -13.11
N GLU A 186 -0.66 -0.89 -13.33
CA GLU A 186 -1.48 -1.61 -14.30
C GLU A 186 -2.52 -2.44 -13.52
N PRO A 187 -3.70 -2.74 -14.08
CA PRO A 187 -4.11 -2.53 -15.47
C PRO A 187 -4.67 -1.14 -15.81
N ASP A 188 -4.74 -0.19 -14.86
CA ASP A 188 -5.29 1.16 -15.08
C ASP A 188 -4.75 1.87 -16.33
N SER A 189 -3.42 1.89 -16.47
CA SER A 189 -2.78 2.58 -17.60
C SER A 189 -3.20 1.95 -18.95
N THR A 190 -3.36 0.63 -19.01
CA THR A 190 -3.94 -0.06 -20.18
C THR A 190 -5.44 0.18 -20.33
N GLY A 191 -6.18 0.26 -19.23
CA GLY A 191 -7.61 0.62 -19.22
C GLY A 191 -7.86 1.96 -19.89
N HIS A 192 -7.04 2.97 -19.60
CA HIS A 192 -7.11 4.27 -20.26
C HIS A 192 -6.79 4.24 -21.77
N ARG A 193 -5.87 3.36 -22.20
CA ARG A 193 -5.45 3.29 -23.61
C ARG A 193 -6.40 2.46 -24.47
N GLU A 194 -6.82 1.31 -23.96
CA GLU A 194 -7.48 0.24 -24.74
C GLU A 194 -8.88 -0.09 -24.24
N GLY A 195 -9.22 0.38 -23.05
CA GLY A 195 -10.52 0.25 -22.43
C GLY A 195 -10.58 -0.84 -21.35
N TRP A 196 -11.28 -0.55 -20.26
CA TRP A 196 -11.55 -1.53 -19.21
C TRP A 196 -12.28 -2.75 -19.79
N MET A 197 -11.85 -3.94 -19.37
CA MET A 197 -12.35 -5.24 -19.84
C MET A 197 -12.10 -5.54 -21.33
N SER A 198 -11.29 -4.72 -22.03
CA SER A 198 -10.76 -5.08 -23.35
C SER A 198 -9.80 -6.28 -23.26
N PRO A 199 -9.51 -6.98 -24.37
CA PRO A 199 -8.51 -8.03 -24.38
C PRO A 199 -7.13 -7.57 -23.87
N ALA A 200 -6.73 -6.33 -24.18
CA ALA A 200 -5.47 -5.76 -23.70
C ALA A 200 -5.49 -5.51 -22.19
N TYR A 201 -6.59 -4.97 -21.65
CA TYR A 201 -6.77 -4.81 -20.21
C TYR A 201 -6.70 -6.16 -19.48
N LEU A 202 -7.37 -7.20 -20.00
CA LEU A 202 -7.33 -8.55 -19.40
C LEU A 202 -5.93 -9.18 -19.48
N ALA A 203 -5.15 -8.88 -20.53
CA ALA A 203 -3.74 -9.29 -20.60
C ALA A 203 -2.90 -8.57 -19.54
N ALA A 204 -3.08 -7.26 -19.34
CA ALA A 204 -2.41 -6.51 -18.27
C ALA A 204 -2.79 -7.03 -16.88
N VAL A 205 -4.06 -7.42 -16.66
CA VAL A 205 -4.49 -8.10 -15.43
C VAL A 205 -3.71 -9.41 -15.23
N ALA A 206 -3.54 -10.21 -16.29
CA ALA A 206 -2.79 -11.47 -16.21
C ALA A 206 -1.29 -11.24 -15.89
N GLU A 207 -0.70 -10.15 -16.40
CA GLU A 207 0.66 -9.75 -16.05
C GLU A 207 0.77 -9.38 -14.56
N MET A 208 -0.18 -8.61 -14.03
CA MET A 208 -0.21 -8.27 -12.59
C MET A 208 -0.44 -9.50 -11.72
N ASP A 209 -1.31 -10.41 -12.15
CA ASP A 209 -1.53 -11.69 -11.49
C ASP A 209 -0.25 -12.51 -11.39
N ALA A 210 0.56 -12.58 -12.46
CA ALA A 210 1.84 -13.29 -12.44
C ALA A 210 2.83 -12.66 -11.44
N LEU A 211 2.87 -11.33 -11.34
CA LEU A 211 3.69 -10.63 -10.34
C LEU A 211 3.22 -10.94 -8.91
N ILE A 212 1.91 -10.95 -8.66
CA ILE A 212 1.33 -11.33 -7.37
C ILE A 212 1.66 -12.78 -7.03
N GLY A 213 1.62 -13.69 -8.01
CA GLY A 213 2.06 -15.08 -7.85
C GLY A 213 3.50 -15.20 -7.35
N ARG A 214 4.42 -14.35 -7.84
CA ARG A 214 5.81 -14.30 -7.36
C ARG A 214 5.92 -13.84 -5.91
N ILE A 215 5.12 -12.85 -5.51
CA ILE A 215 5.07 -12.34 -4.13
C ILE A 215 4.56 -13.43 -3.19
N VAL A 216 3.48 -14.13 -3.57
CA VAL A 216 2.94 -15.25 -2.79
C VAL A 216 3.96 -16.38 -2.67
N ALA A 217 4.63 -16.75 -3.77
CA ALA A 217 5.65 -17.79 -3.77
C ALA A 217 6.86 -17.44 -2.88
N ALA A 218 7.23 -16.17 -2.76
CA ALA A 218 8.31 -15.72 -1.87
C ALA A 218 7.97 -15.88 -0.36
N LEU A 219 6.69 -16.00 -0.02
CA LEU A 219 6.22 -16.24 1.35
C LEU A 219 6.16 -17.72 1.71
N ASP A 220 6.15 -18.62 0.73
CA ASP A 220 6.08 -20.07 0.94
C ASP A 220 7.49 -20.61 1.33
N GLY A 221 7.89 -20.36 2.59
CA GLY A 221 9.18 -20.78 3.16
C GLY A 221 9.37 -20.46 4.67
N GLU A 222 10.61 -20.39 5.16
CA GLU A 222 10.97 -19.93 6.53
C GLU A 222 10.57 -18.46 6.80
N THR A 223 10.14 -17.74 5.76
CA THR A 223 9.51 -16.41 5.79
C THR A 223 8.08 -16.41 6.30
N SER A 224 7.53 -17.57 6.73
CA SER A 224 6.21 -17.74 7.37
C SER A 224 6.11 -17.14 8.79
N ARG A 225 6.57 -15.89 8.95
CA ARG A 225 5.99 -14.99 9.97
C ARG A 225 4.46 -15.02 9.85
N ASP A 226 3.77 -14.58 10.90
CA ASP A 226 2.34 -14.29 10.88
C ASP A 226 2.02 -13.17 9.87
N THR A 227 2.08 -13.51 8.57
CA THR A 227 2.01 -12.57 7.44
C THR A 227 0.63 -12.59 6.84
N TYR A 228 0.02 -11.42 6.78
CA TYR A 228 -1.22 -11.17 6.08
C TYR A 228 -0.91 -10.53 4.73
N ILE A 229 -1.59 -10.99 3.68
CA ILE A 229 -1.74 -10.25 2.42
C ILE A 229 -3.13 -9.63 2.45
N LEU A 230 -3.21 -8.32 2.24
CA LEU A 230 -4.45 -7.63 1.91
C LEU A 230 -4.31 -7.10 0.47
N LEU A 231 -5.07 -7.66 -0.47
CA LEU A 231 -5.10 -7.21 -1.86
C LEU A 231 -6.38 -6.42 -2.13
N THR A 232 -6.24 -5.25 -2.74
CA THR A 232 -7.34 -4.36 -3.12
C THR A 232 -7.02 -3.58 -4.40
N ALA A 233 -7.96 -2.75 -4.83
CA ALA A 233 -7.73 -1.66 -5.78
C ALA A 233 -8.23 -0.34 -5.18
N ASP A 234 -7.95 0.75 -5.87
CA ASP A 234 -8.43 2.10 -5.58
C ASP A 234 -9.72 2.44 -6.34
N HIS A 235 -9.88 1.94 -7.56
CA HIS A 235 -11.10 2.03 -8.37
C HIS A 235 -11.18 0.92 -9.42
N GLY A 236 -12.31 0.84 -10.11
CA GLY A 236 -12.46 0.13 -11.38
C GLY A 236 -12.50 1.11 -12.56
N GLY A 237 -13.32 0.84 -13.57
CA GLY A 237 -13.50 1.76 -14.69
C GLY A 237 -14.35 1.22 -15.83
N GLU A 238 -14.64 2.12 -16.78
CA GLU A 238 -15.63 1.98 -17.83
C GLU A 238 -15.17 2.68 -19.11
N GLY A 239 -15.28 1.99 -20.25
CA GLY A 239 -14.73 2.54 -21.50
C GLY A 239 -13.25 2.86 -21.30
N LEU A 240 -12.85 4.11 -21.49
CA LEU A 240 -11.47 4.62 -21.32
C LEU A 240 -11.30 5.52 -20.08
N ASN A 241 -12.27 5.56 -19.18
CA ASN A 241 -12.28 6.46 -18.02
C ASN A 241 -12.57 5.72 -16.72
N HIS A 242 -12.51 6.48 -15.62
CA HIS A 242 -12.97 6.10 -14.30
C HIS A 242 -13.25 7.40 -13.52
N PHE A 243 -14.50 7.77 -13.26
CA PHE A 243 -14.85 8.95 -12.43
C PHE A 243 -16.29 8.91 -11.90
N LEU A 244 -17.11 8.00 -12.45
CA LEU A 244 -18.54 7.95 -12.29
C LEU A 244 -18.93 7.23 -10.99
N ASN A 245 -20.13 7.56 -10.52
CA ASN A 245 -20.77 6.84 -9.43
C ASN A 245 -21.57 5.65 -9.97
N ILE A 246 -20.87 4.71 -10.60
CA ILE A 246 -21.44 3.47 -11.16
C ILE A 246 -20.68 2.23 -10.63
N PRO A 247 -21.29 1.04 -10.66
CA PRO A 247 -20.63 -0.17 -10.15
C PRO A 247 -19.26 -0.47 -10.76
N GLU A 248 -19.08 -0.19 -12.05
CA GLU A 248 -17.87 -0.45 -12.82
C GLU A 248 -16.66 0.30 -12.28
N ASP A 249 -16.83 1.57 -11.91
CA ASP A 249 -15.79 2.43 -11.35
C ASP A 249 -15.60 2.22 -9.85
N ARG A 250 -16.70 1.86 -9.17
CA ARG A 250 -16.74 1.88 -7.70
C ARG A 250 -16.36 0.57 -7.04
N ARG A 251 -16.67 -0.56 -7.67
CA ARG A 251 -16.39 -1.87 -7.09
C ARG A 251 -14.92 -2.18 -7.22
N ILE A 252 -14.31 -2.54 -6.09
CA ILE A 252 -12.89 -2.91 -5.99
C ILE A 252 -12.78 -4.31 -5.38
N PRO A 253 -11.75 -5.11 -5.71
CA PRO A 253 -11.48 -6.32 -4.97
C PRO A 253 -11.07 -5.93 -3.55
N TRP A 254 -11.38 -6.79 -2.58
CA TRP A 254 -10.86 -6.65 -1.22
C TRP A 254 -10.72 -8.04 -0.63
N ILE A 255 -9.48 -8.51 -0.51
CA ILE A 255 -9.14 -9.91 -0.24
C ILE A 255 -8.09 -9.92 0.86
N VAL A 256 -8.33 -10.71 1.92
CA VAL A 256 -7.38 -10.91 3.01
C VAL A 256 -7.03 -12.40 3.11
N ARG A 257 -5.74 -12.72 3.15
CA ARG A 257 -5.22 -14.07 3.44
C ARG A 257 -4.16 -13.97 4.52
N GLY A 258 -4.19 -14.83 5.51
CA GLY A 258 -3.17 -14.84 6.57
C GLY A 258 -3.54 -15.70 7.77
N PRO A 259 -2.74 -15.66 8.85
CA PRO A 259 -2.99 -16.44 10.06
C PRO A 259 -4.38 -16.21 10.64
N ARG A 260 -5.06 -17.31 10.99
CA ARG A 260 -6.42 -17.29 11.57
C ARG A 260 -7.48 -16.65 10.65
N VAL A 261 -7.18 -16.42 9.37
CA VAL A 261 -8.18 -16.07 8.36
C VAL A 261 -8.68 -17.37 7.73
N PRO A 262 -9.99 -17.67 7.77
CA PRO A 262 -10.56 -18.88 7.20
C PRO A 262 -10.42 -18.86 5.67
N ALA A 263 -10.08 -20.01 5.09
CA ALA A 263 -9.96 -20.16 3.65
C ALA A 263 -11.33 -20.26 2.98
N GLY A 264 -11.48 -19.61 1.81
CA GLY A 264 -12.64 -19.71 0.93
C GLY A 264 -13.91 -19.02 1.46
N ALA A 265 -13.77 -18.16 2.45
CA ALA A 265 -14.89 -17.49 3.09
C ALA A 265 -15.23 -16.15 2.39
N VAL A 266 -16.48 -15.71 2.56
CA VAL A 266 -16.97 -14.45 2.01
C VAL A 266 -17.44 -13.57 3.16
N LEU A 267 -16.86 -12.38 3.27
CA LEU A 267 -17.33 -11.36 4.20
C LEU A 267 -18.59 -10.70 3.63
N ASN A 268 -19.75 -11.03 4.23
CA ASN A 268 -21.07 -10.51 3.83
C ASN A 268 -21.36 -9.12 4.42
N GLU A 269 -20.34 -8.28 4.53
CA GLU A 269 -20.44 -6.87 4.89
C GLU A 269 -19.97 -6.02 3.71
N VAL A 270 -20.57 -4.84 3.56
CA VAL A 270 -20.03 -3.83 2.62
C VAL A 270 -18.75 -3.27 3.24
N VAL A 271 -17.63 -3.47 2.53
CA VAL A 271 -16.34 -2.85 2.81
C VAL A 271 -16.24 -1.54 2.04
N SER A 272 -15.71 -0.50 2.67
CA SER A 272 -15.30 0.73 2.00
C SER A 272 -13.78 0.83 2.02
N THR A 273 -13.17 1.45 1.01
CA THR A 273 -11.71 1.62 0.93
C THR A 273 -11.11 2.22 2.22
N VAL A 274 -11.85 3.10 2.91
CA VAL A 274 -11.44 3.71 4.19
C VAL A 274 -11.28 2.69 5.33
N ASP A 275 -11.92 1.53 5.25
CA ASP A 275 -11.77 0.45 6.24
C ASP A 275 -10.39 -0.21 6.18
N THR A 276 -9.63 0.00 5.11
CA THR A 276 -8.35 -0.65 4.87
C THR A 276 -7.33 -0.26 5.95
N THR A 277 -7.13 1.03 6.21
CA THR A 277 -6.22 1.48 7.29
C THR A 277 -6.58 0.88 8.63
N ALA A 278 -7.86 0.96 9.03
CA ALA A 278 -8.31 0.44 10.32
C ALA A 278 -8.12 -1.09 10.42
N THR A 279 -8.36 -1.82 9.33
CA THR A 279 -8.16 -3.27 9.27
C THR A 279 -6.69 -3.64 9.34
N VAL A 280 -5.81 -2.94 8.61
CA VAL A 280 -4.37 -3.21 8.64
C VAL A 280 -3.78 -2.94 10.02
N LEU A 281 -4.15 -1.83 10.68
CA LEU A 281 -3.71 -1.55 12.06
C LEU A 281 -4.12 -2.68 13.02
N TRP A 282 -5.38 -3.12 12.93
CA TRP A 282 -5.86 -4.24 13.74
C TRP A 282 -5.12 -5.55 13.47
N LEU A 283 -4.81 -5.86 12.20
CA LEU A 283 -4.00 -7.03 11.82
C LEU A 283 -2.58 -6.96 12.37
N LEU A 284 -1.99 -5.75 12.41
CA LEU A 284 -0.68 -5.47 12.99
C LEU A 284 -0.68 -5.50 14.53
N GLY A 285 -1.86 -5.61 15.17
CA GLY A 285 -1.99 -5.51 16.62
C GLY A 285 -1.79 -4.10 17.16
N VAL A 286 -1.96 -3.08 16.31
CA VAL A 286 -1.91 -1.66 16.66
C VAL A 286 -3.32 -1.18 16.99
N ASP A 287 -3.45 -0.35 18.03
CA ASP A 287 -4.74 0.25 18.40
C ASP A 287 -5.31 1.08 17.25
N VAL A 288 -6.58 0.84 16.92
CA VAL A 288 -7.28 1.55 15.86
C VAL A 288 -7.74 2.92 16.39
N PRO A 289 -7.29 4.05 15.81
CA PRO A 289 -7.70 5.38 16.25
C PRO A 289 -9.21 5.61 16.07
N LYS A 290 -9.85 6.30 17.03
CA LYS A 290 -11.29 6.59 17.00
C LYS A 290 -11.72 7.60 15.93
N GLY A 291 -10.78 8.35 15.35
CA GLY A 291 -11.04 9.43 14.39
C GLY A 291 -11.09 8.99 12.92
N LEU A 292 -10.89 7.70 12.64
CA LEU A 292 -10.99 7.18 11.29
C LEU A 292 -12.45 7.13 10.82
N SER A 293 -12.69 7.36 9.53
CA SER A 293 -14.00 7.11 8.91
C SER A 293 -14.26 5.62 8.74
N GLY A 294 -13.21 4.86 8.43
CA GLY A 294 -13.28 3.41 8.32
C GLY A 294 -13.20 2.68 9.66
N ARG A 295 -13.62 1.42 9.64
CA ARG A 295 -13.59 0.51 10.78
C ARG A 295 -12.82 -0.76 10.46
N ALA A 296 -12.17 -1.33 11.45
CA ALA A 296 -11.50 -2.62 11.29
C ALA A 296 -12.54 -3.71 10.98
N ARG A 297 -12.32 -4.45 9.89
CA ARG A 297 -13.18 -5.58 9.50
C ARG A 297 -12.77 -6.84 10.26
N THR A 298 -12.99 -6.84 11.57
CA THR A 298 -12.58 -7.96 12.45
C THR A 298 -13.33 -9.26 12.16
N ALA A 299 -14.55 -9.14 11.62
CA ALA A 299 -15.41 -10.26 11.25
C ALA A 299 -14.76 -11.20 10.23
N ILE A 300 -13.67 -10.81 9.55
CA ILE A 300 -12.93 -11.73 8.67
C ILE A 300 -12.44 -12.99 9.40
N ARG A 301 -12.22 -12.95 10.73
CA ARG A 301 -11.82 -14.13 11.52
C ARG A 301 -13.01 -15.02 11.94
N ASP A 302 -14.21 -14.49 11.91
CA ASP A 302 -15.42 -15.16 12.40
C ASP A 302 -16.17 -15.91 11.30
N GLN A 303 -15.71 -15.83 10.05
CA GLN A 303 -16.38 -16.45 8.92
C GLN A 303 -16.24 -17.98 8.97
N THR A 304 -17.38 -18.68 8.95
CA THR A 304 -17.44 -20.15 8.98
C THR A 304 -18.12 -20.66 7.70
N GLY A 305 -17.33 -20.98 6.68
CA GLY A 305 -17.82 -21.68 5.49
C GLY A 305 -18.57 -20.83 4.44
N ALA A 306 -18.98 -21.51 3.37
CA ALA A 306 -19.11 -21.01 1.99
C ALA A 306 -20.05 -19.81 1.74
N ALA A 307 -19.74 -19.11 0.64
CA ALA A 307 -20.47 -18.00 0.06
C ALA A 307 -22.00 -18.21 0.06
N VAL A 308 -22.72 -17.26 0.63
CA VAL A 308 -24.15 -17.09 0.36
C VAL A 308 -24.23 -16.23 -0.90
N ASP A 309 -25.00 -16.66 -1.89
CA ASP A 309 -25.28 -15.87 -3.10
C ASP A 309 -26.10 -14.64 -2.70
N VAL A 310 -25.44 -13.49 -2.54
CA VAL A 310 -26.09 -12.22 -2.23
C VAL A 310 -26.22 -11.41 -3.51
N GLN A 311 -27.33 -11.61 -4.22
CA GLN A 311 -27.78 -10.63 -5.21
C GLN A 311 -27.94 -9.26 -4.53
N SER A 312 -27.12 -8.31 -4.99
CA SER A 312 -27.29 -6.85 -4.92
C SER A 312 -28.04 -6.29 -3.70
N VAL A 313 -27.36 -6.18 -2.55
CA VAL A 313 -27.76 -5.19 -1.56
C VAL A 313 -26.92 -3.94 -1.82
N MET A 314 -27.45 -3.05 -2.67
CA MET A 314 -26.93 -1.69 -2.72
C MET A 314 -27.31 -1.00 -1.40
N PRO A 315 -26.37 -0.40 -0.66
CA PRO A 315 -26.77 0.51 0.41
C PRO A 315 -27.59 1.66 -0.20
N PRO A 316 -28.52 2.26 0.58
CA PRO A 316 -29.34 3.37 0.08
C PRO A 316 -28.44 4.45 -0.51
N VAL A 317 -28.73 4.79 -1.77
CA VAL A 317 -28.13 5.92 -2.48
C VAL A 317 -28.52 7.18 -1.72
N GLY A 318 -27.63 7.69 -0.86
CA GLY A 318 -27.68 9.09 -0.48
C GLY A 318 -27.38 9.89 -1.73
N LEU A 319 -28.31 10.74 -2.17
CA LEU A 319 -28.04 11.70 -3.25
C LEU A 319 -26.74 12.42 -2.92
N PRO A 320 -25.65 12.27 -3.70
CA PRO A 320 -24.59 13.24 -3.63
C PRO A 320 -25.19 14.56 -4.11
N CYS A 321 -25.01 15.63 -3.33
CA CYS A 321 -25.13 16.99 -3.82
C CYS A 321 -24.12 17.17 -4.97
N VAL A 322 -24.49 16.70 -6.16
CA VAL A 322 -23.98 17.22 -7.42
C VAL A 322 -24.56 18.61 -7.55
N ILE A 323 -23.97 19.57 -6.83
CA ILE A 323 -24.10 20.96 -7.19
C ILE A 323 -22.90 21.28 -8.05
N LEU A 324 -23.19 21.27 -9.35
CA LEU A 324 -22.54 22.00 -10.42
C LEU A 324 -21.05 21.72 -10.66
N MET A 325 -20.84 21.03 -11.78
CA MET A 325 -19.93 21.56 -12.81
C MET A 325 -19.95 23.08 -12.82
N VAL A 326 -18.81 23.72 -12.55
CA VAL A 326 -18.61 25.11 -12.98
C VAL A 326 -17.26 25.23 -13.68
N PRO A 327 -17.22 25.30 -15.02
CA PRO A 327 -16.18 26.06 -15.72
C PRO A 327 -16.38 27.55 -15.43
N GLY A 328 -16.08 27.97 -14.20
CA GLY A 328 -16.30 29.33 -13.70
C GLY A 328 -15.54 29.69 -12.42
N LEU A 329 -14.84 28.74 -11.80
CA LEU A 329 -13.92 29.02 -10.69
C LEU A 329 -12.51 29.47 -11.14
N LEU A 330 -12.30 29.67 -12.45
CA LEU A 330 -11.08 30.25 -13.01
C LEU A 330 -11.17 31.76 -13.31
N LEU A 331 -12.31 32.42 -13.05
CA LEU A 331 -12.49 33.86 -13.31
C LEU A 331 -12.63 34.74 -12.05
N ALA A 332 -12.39 34.20 -10.85
CA ALA A 332 -12.52 34.95 -9.60
C ALA A 332 -11.26 34.96 -8.73
N MET A 333 -10.07 34.81 -9.32
CA MET A 333 -8.80 35.03 -8.62
C MET A 333 -7.97 36.13 -9.29
N ARG A 334 -8.11 37.33 -8.71
CA ARG A 334 -7.14 38.44 -8.61
C ARG A 334 -6.93 39.35 -9.84
N VAL A 335 -7.79 40.37 -9.92
CA VAL A 335 -7.29 41.75 -10.08
C VAL A 335 -7.72 42.53 -8.83
N ARG A 336 -6.74 43.11 -8.12
CA ARG A 336 -6.93 43.93 -6.92
C ARG A 336 -7.61 45.27 -7.27
N PRO A 337 -8.27 45.93 -6.29
CA PRO A 337 -8.84 47.26 -6.50
C PRO A 337 -7.73 48.30 -6.62
N ASP A 338 -7.66 49.01 -7.74
CA ASP A 338 -6.90 50.25 -7.83
C ASP A 338 -7.61 51.33 -6.99
N ARG A 339 -6.85 52.00 -6.13
CA ARG A 339 -7.31 53.15 -5.35
C ARG A 339 -7.76 54.28 -6.30
N PRO A 340 -8.82 55.03 -5.98
CA PRO A 340 -9.22 56.17 -6.80
C PRO A 340 -8.18 57.29 -6.72
N ARG A 341 -7.81 57.87 -7.86
CA ARG A 341 -7.18 59.19 -7.93
C ARG A 341 -8.27 60.26 -7.72
N PRO A 342 -8.01 61.33 -6.94
CA PRO A 342 -8.98 62.39 -6.78
C PRO A 342 -9.03 63.26 -8.04
N GLY A 343 -10.23 63.41 -8.63
CA GLY A 343 -10.51 64.35 -9.71
C GLY A 343 -10.54 63.75 -11.12
N GLY A 344 -11.71 63.24 -11.54
CA GLY A 344 -12.00 62.86 -12.93
C GLY A 344 -13.49 62.53 -13.11
N PRO A 345 -14.15 62.95 -14.20
CA PRO A 345 -15.61 62.96 -14.32
C PRO A 345 -16.21 61.58 -14.62
N ALA A 346 -17.44 61.38 -14.15
CA ALA A 346 -18.21 60.15 -14.31
C ALA A 346 -18.68 59.94 -15.76
N ALA A 347 -18.52 58.72 -16.28
CA ALA A 347 -19.19 58.18 -17.47
C ALA A 347 -19.41 56.69 -17.18
N GLY A 348 -20.59 56.08 -17.28
CA GLY A 348 -21.68 56.26 -18.24
C GLY A 348 -21.85 54.90 -18.92
N CYS A 349 -22.81 54.10 -18.48
CA CYS A 349 -23.09 52.76 -18.99
C CYS A 349 -23.70 52.81 -20.39
N THR A 350 -23.11 52.14 -21.37
CA THR A 350 -23.80 51.62 -22.56
C THR A 350 -23.16 50.33 -23.02
N ALA A 351 -23.96 49.28 -23.13
CA ALA A 351 -23.62 48.02 -23.78
C ALA A 351 -24.18 48.04 -25.21
N GLU A 352 -23.37 47.70 -26.20
CA GLU A 352 -23.81 47.32 -27.54
C GLU A 352 -23.24 45.94 -27.92
N PRO A 353 -24.01 45.09 -28.62
CA PRO A 353 -23.60 43.75 -29.01
C PRO A 353 -22.78 43.78 -30.31
N ALA A 354 -21.68 43.03 -30.35
CA ALA A 354 -20.89 42.84 -31.56
C ALA A 354 -21.45 41.68 -32.40
N THR A 355 -21.94 42.01 -33.60
CA THR A 355 -22.16 41.08 -34.72
C THR A 355 -20.84 40.75 -35.42
N ALA A 356 -20.73 39.51 -35.92
CA ALA A 356 -19.61 38.97 -36.71
C ALA A 356 -19.35 39.74 -38.02
N PRO A 357 -18.18 39.54 -38.64
CA PRO A 357 -18.11 38.54 -39.73
C PRO A 357 -17.14 37.39 -39.50
#